data_AF-A0A1A8BTY6-F1
#
_entry.id   AF-A0A1A8BTY6-F1
#
_cell.length_a   1.000
_cell.length_b   1.000
_cell.length_c   1.000
_cell.angle_alpha   90.00
_cell.angle_beta   90.00
_cell.angle_gamma   90.00
#
_symmetry.space_group_name_H-M   'P 1'
#
loop_
_entity.id
_entity.type
_entity.pdbx_description
1 polymer ?
#
loop_
_entity_poly.entity_id
_entity_poly.type
_entity_poly.pdbx_seq_one_letter_code
_entity_poly.pdbx_strand_id
1 'polypeptide(L)' 'LIYTLSAGSAEETNTVMMQDTPTLFLDCAAVYKSGNTHSGVYTLTVPNTTLEVKAFCDMETEGGGWTVLQKRFE' A
#
# COMPACT_ATOMS: atom_id res chain seq x y z
N LEU A 1 6.61 51.21 16.96
CA LEU A 1 6.18 49.80 17.08
C LEU A 1 5.63 49.36 15.74
N ILE A 2 6.42 48.60 14.99
CA ILE A 2 6.04 48.07 13.68
C ILE A 2 5.48 46.68 13.94
N TYR A 3 4.17 46.50 13.80
CA TYR A 3 3.56 45.17 13.86
C TYR A 3 3.46 44.63 12.43
N THR A 4 4.33 43.68 12.09
CA THR A 4 4.23 42.91 10.85
C THR A 4 3.07 41.92 10.97
N LEU A 5 2.07 42.01 10.10
CA LEU A 5 1.04 40.99 9.95
C LEU A 5 1.61 39.86 9.09
N SER A 6 1.96 38.73 9.70
CA SER A 6 2.23 37.50 8.97
C SER A 6 0.88 36.98 8.44
N ALA A 7 0.72 36.98 7.11
CA ALA A 7 -0.33 36.21 6.47
C ALA A 7 -0.12 34.74 6.85
N GLY A 8 -1.01 34.21 7.70
CA GLY A 8 -1.06 32.79 7.97
C GLY A 8 -1.36 32.09 6.64
N SER A 9 -0.43 31.27 6.16
CA SER A 9 -0.76 30.26 5.17
C SER A 9 -1.85 29.41 5.80
N ALA A 10 -3.03 29.39 5.19
CA ALA A 10 -3.98 28.34 5.46
C ALA A 10 -3.22 27.01 5.28
N GLU A 11 -3.03 26.28 6.38
CA GLU A 11 -2.71 24.86 6.30
C GLU A 11 -3.88 24.24 5.56
N GLU A 12 -3.68 23.96 4.28
CA GLU A 12 -4.44 22.92 3.60
C GLU A 12 -4.16 21.65 4.39
N THR A 13 -5.06 21.33 5.32
CA THR A 13 -5.15 20.00 5.90
C THR A 13 -5.36 19.06 4.74
N ASN A 14 -4.26 18.50 4.25
CA ASN A 14 -4.28 17.40 3.32
C ASN A 14 -4.74 16.19 4.12
N THR A 15 -6.04 16.16 4.45
CA THR A 15 -6.73 14.93 4.76
C THR A 15 -6.53 14.06 3.53
N VAL A 16 -5.53 13.18 3.63
CA VAL A 16 -5.39 12.03 2.76
C VAL A 16 -6.70 11.28 2.90
N MET A 17 -7.65 11.61 2.04
CA MET A 17 -8.85 10.82 1.85
C MET A 17 -8.32 9.53 1.25
N MET A 18 -8.04 8.56 2.12
CA MET A 18 -7.90 7.16 1.77
C MET A 18 -9.12 6.85 0.90
N GLN A 19 -8.91 6.78 -0.41
CA GLN A 19 -9.97 6.41 -1.32
C GLN A 19 -10.35 4.98 -0.96
N ASP A 20 -11.49 4.82 -0.26
CA ASP A 20 -12.22 3.56 -0.05
C ASP A 20 -12.81 3.05 -1.38
N THR A 21 -11.99 3.03 -2.44
CA THR A 21 -12.13 1.96 -3.40
C THR A 21 -11.51 0.77 -2.68
N PRO A 22 -12.22 -0.34 -2.43
CA PRO A 22 -11.57 -1.56 -1.95
C PRO A 22 -10.41 -1.82 -2.89
N THR A 23 -9.17 -1.62 -2.43
CA THR A 23 -7.99 -1.78 -3.25
C THR A 23 -7.84 -3.29 -3.49
N LEU A 24 -8.49 -3.77 -4.55
CA LEU A 24 -8.34 -5.15 -5.00
C LEU A 24 -6.93 -5.29 -5.56
N PHE A 25 -6.01 -5.74 -4.72
CA PHE A 25 -4.65 -6.03 -5.14
C PHE A 25 -4.62 -7.31 -5.94
N LEU A 26 -4.15 -7.25 -7.19
CA LEU A 26 -4.05 -8.43 -8.05
C LEU A 26 -2.85 -9.32 -7.67
N ASP A 27 -1.78 -8.70 -7.19
CA ASP A 27 -0.54 -9.35 -6.79
C ASP A 27 0.21 -8.51 -5.75
N CYS A 28 1.30 -9.06 -5.22
CA CYS A 28 2.15 -8.36 -4.25
C CYS A 28 2.86 -7.14 -4.83
N ALA A 29 3.03 -7.04 -6.15
CA ALA A 29 3.61 -5.84 -6.76
C ALA A 29 2.64 -4.66 -6.71
N ALA A 30 1.33 -4.90 -6.90
CA ALA A 30 0.28 -3.90 -6.71
C ALA A 30 0.19 -3.46 -5.23
N VAL A 31 0.30 -4.41 -4.29
CA VAL A 31 0.40 -4.11 -2.86
C VAL A 31 1.60 -3.21 -2.59
N TYR A 32 2.80 -3.56 -3.07
CA TYR A 32 4.02 -2.80 -2.85
C TYR A 32 3.93 -1.36 -3.41
N LYS A 33 3.43 -1.21 -4.64
CA LYS A 33 3.24 0.11 -5.29
C LYS A 33 2.24 1.01 -4.57
N SER A 34 1.34 0.44 -3.75
CA SER A 34 0.43 1.22 -2.91
C SER A 34 1.06 1.75 -1.62
N GLY A 35 2.36 1.48 -1.38
CA GLY A 35 3.10 1.94 -0.21
C GLY A 35 3.20 0.91 0.91
N ASN A 36 2.66 -0.30 0.71
CA ASN A 36 2.81 -1.40 1.65
C ASN A 36 4.17 -2.10 1.45
N THR A 37 5.18 -1.66 2.19
CA THR A 37 6.59 -2.08 2.02
C THR A 37 7.07 -3.13 3.02
N HIS A 38 6.19 -3.64 3.89
CA HIS A 38 6.53 -4.67 4.87
C HIS A 38 6.12 -6.06 4.40
N SER A 39 7.01 -7.04 4.58
CA SER A 39 6.72 -8.44 4.28
C SER A 39 5.58 -8.97 5.16
N GLY A 40 4.67 -9.76 4.59
CA GLY A 40 3.49 -10.22 5.32
C GLY A 40 2.47 -10.96 4.46
N VAL A 41 1.39 -11.42 5.08
CA VAL A 41 0.28 -12.04 4.34
C VAL A 41 -0.73 -10.98 3.94
N TYR A 42 -1.01 -10.89 2.64
CA TYR A 42 -1.97 -9.95 2.06
C TYR A 42 -3.10 -10.70 1.37
N THR A 43 -4.27 -10.06 1.30
CA THR A 43 -5.40 -10.52 0.49
C THR A 43 -5.23 -10.03 -0.93
N LEU A 44 -5.25 -10.96 -1.89
CA LEU A 44 -5.14 -10.71 -3.32
C LEU A 44 -6.42 -11.16 -4.02
N THR A 45 -6.83 -10.46 -5.07
CA THR A 45 -7.99 -10.82 -5.89
C THR A 45 -7.53 -11.47 -7.18
N VAL A 46 -8.03 -12.67 -7.46
CA VAL A 46 -7.68 -13.39 -8.69
C VAL A 46 -8.29 -12.66 -9.90
N PRO A 47 -7.50 -12.35 -10.95
CA PRO A 47 -7.98 -11.58 -12.10
C PRO A 47 -9.26 -12.14 -12.72
N ASN A 48 -10.19 -11.24 -13.07
CA ASN A 48 -11.50 -11.57 -13.66
C ASN A 48 -12.40 -12.45 -12.77
N THR A 49 -12.16 -12.48 -11.47
CA THR A 49 -13.01 -13.19 -10.50
C THR A 49 -13.28 -12.30 -9.29
N THR A 50 -14.21 -12.74 -8.43
CA THR A 50 -14.38 -12.19 -7.07
C THR A 50 -13.66 -13.06 -6.03
N LEU A 51 -12.79 -13.98 -6.46
CA LEU A 51 -12.09 -14.88 -5.56
C LEU A 51 -10.93 -14.14 -4.90
N GLU A 52 -10.96 -14.09 -3.59
CA GLU A 52 -9.85 -13.61 -2.76
C GLU A 52 -8.99 -14.77 -2.28
N VAL A 53 -7.67 -14.60 -2.39
CA VAL A 53 -6.67 -15.54 -1.88
C VAL A 53 -5.73 -14.81 -0.93
N LYS A 54 -5.22 -15.51 0.09
CA LYS A 54 -4.17 -15.00 0.95
C LYS A 54 -2.82 -15.51 0.48
N ALA A 55 -1.89 -14.60 0.20
CA ALA A 55 -0.54 -14.95 -0.19
C ALA A 55 0.47 -14.20 0.70
N PHE A 56 1.62 -14.82 0.92
CA PHE A 56 2.74 -14.10 1.54
C PHE A 56 3.41 -13.23 0.47
N CYS A 57 3.49 -11.94 0.75
CA CYS A 57 4.22 -10.97 -0.02
C CYS A 57 5.56 -10.69 0.65
N ASP A 58 6.64 -10.92 -0.08
CA ASP A 58 7.97 -10.46 0.30
C ASP A 58 8.19 -9.07 -0.30
N MET A 59 8.24 -8.07 0.59
CA MET A 59 8.35 -6.66 0.22
C MET A 59 9.75 -6.09 0.45
N GLU A 60 10.66 -6.90 1.00
CA GLU A 60 11.95 -6.44 1.49
C GLU A 60 13.10 -7.01 0.65
N THR A 61 12.93 -8.21 0.10
CA THR A 61 13.94 -8.85 -0.76
C THR A 61 13.94 -8.27 -2.16
N GLU A 62 15.13 -7.94 -2.68
CA GLU A 62 15.37 -7.58 -4.09
C GLU A 62 14.39 -6.54 -4.67
N GLY A 63 14.08 -5.50 -3.90
CA GLY A 63 13.20 -4.41 -4.34
C GLY A 63 11.70 -4.64 -4.08
N GLY A 64 11.33 -5.78 -3.48
CA GLY A 64 9.99 -6.05 -2.97
C GLY A 64 8.95 -6.36 -4.06
N GLY A 65 7.71 -6.57 -3.61
CA GLY A 65 6.58 -6.89 -4.50
C GLY A 65 6.51 -8.36 -4.93
N TRP A 66 7.26 -9.25 -4.27
CA TRP A 66 7.30 -10.67 -4.63
C TRP A 66 6.10 -11.41 -4.05
N THR A 67 5.35 -12.10 -4.92
CA THR A 67 4.32 -13.05 -4.49
C THR A 67 4.96 -14.42 -4.29
N VAL A 68 5.00 -14.91 -3.05
CA VAL A 68 5.62 -16.20 -2.75
C VAL A 68 4.66 -17.33 -3.12
N LEU A 69 5.03 -18.13 -4.12
CA LEU A 69 4.24 -19.26 -4.61
C LEU A 69 4.45 -20.53 -3.77
N GLN A 70 5.67 -20.75 -3.27
CA GLN A 70 6.04 -21.96 -2.56
C GLN A 70 7.19 -21.65 -1.60
N LYS A 71 7.04 -22.01 -0.32
CA LYS A 71 8.10 -21.96 0.68
C LYS A 71 8.31 -23.35 1.26
N ARG A 72 9.55 -23.86 1.21
CA ARG A 72 9.94 -25.09 1.91
C ARG A 72 10.51 -24.69 3.26
N PHE A 73 10.12 -25.41 4.29
CA PHE A 73 10.77 -25.33 5.58
C PHE A 73 11.75 -26.50 5.66
N GLU A 74 12.90 -26.27 6.27
CA GLU A 74 13.81 -27.34 6.70
C GLU A 74 13.25 -28.04 7.94
#